data_AF-A0A0J1DND3-F1
#
_entry.id   AF-A0A0J1DND3-F1
#
_cell.length_a   1.000
_cell.length_b   1.000
_cell.length_c   1.000
_cell.angle_alpha   90.00
_cell.angle_beta   90.00
_cell.angle_gamma   90.00
#
_symmetry.space_group_name_H-M   'P 1'
#
loop_
_entity.id
_entity.type
_entity.pdbx_description
1 polymer ?
#
loop_
_entity_poly.entity_id
_entity_poly.type
_entity_poly.pdbx_seq_one_letter_code
_entity_poly.pdbx_strand_id
1 'polypeptide(L)'
;MSSLVAWAIAQGLKLITWAVAAREWNFKRLVEPGGMPSSHSAFVTSLSTAVGLSMGFDSVMFALAAAFAVVVMYDASGVRRAAGKQAKVLNAILEDLNRRELHPERLRELLGHTPFEVLVGALLGIVVAAWRMR
;
A
#
# COMPACT_ATOMS: atom_id res chain seq x y z
N MET A 1 -2.93 -18.23 -3.33
CA MET A 1 -4.26 -17.73 -3.78
C MET A 1 -4.90 -16.73 -2.81
N SER A 2 -4.86 -16.93 -1.48
CA SER A 2 -5.48 -15.98 -0.51
C SER A 2 -4.95 -14.55 -0.64
N SER A 3 -3.64 -14.38 -0.83
CA SER A 3 -3.00 -13.08 -1.02
C SER A 3 -3.47 -12.34 -2.27
N LEU A 4 -3.71 -13.05 -3.38
CA LEU A 4 -4.23 -12.46 -4.61
C LEU A 4 -5.67 -11.99 -4.45
N VAL A 5 -6.49 -12.76 -3.73
CA VAL A 5 -7.87 -12.36 -3.40
C VAL A 5 -7.87 -11.13 -2.49
N ALA A 6 -7.04 -11.12 -1.44
CA ALA A 6 -6.91 -9.96 -0.55
C ALA A 6 -6.45 -8.71 -1.30
N TRP A 7 -5.48 -8.86 -2.20
CA TRP A 7 -5.03 -7.77 -3.06
C TRP A 7 -6.11 -7.26 -3.99
N ALA A 8 -6.84 -8.15 -4.67
CA ALA A 8 -7.93 -7.77 -5.58
C ALA A 8 -9.05 -7.03 -4.82
N ILE A 9 -9.43 -7.53 -3.63
CA ILE A 9 -10.40 -6.86 -2.75
C ILE A 9 -9.88 -5.49 -2.33
N ALA A 10 -8.61 -5.38 -1.92
CA ALA A 10 -8.02 -4.10 -1.52
C ALA A 10 -8.01 -3.07 -2.66
N GLN A 11 -7.71 -3.50 -3.90
CA GLN A 11 -7.75 -2.62 -5.06
C GLN A 11 -9.18 -2.19 -5.42
N GLY A 12 -10.14 -3.11 -5.35
CA GLY A 12 -11.56 -2.78 -5.54
C GLY A 12 -12.06 -1.79 -4.49
N LEU A 13 -11.75 -2.02 -3.22
CA LEU A 13 -12.10 -1.11 -2.12
C LEU A 13 -11.45 0.27 -2.30
N LYS A 14 -10.22 0.34 -2.81
CA LYS A 14 -9.55 1.62 -3.09
C LYS A 14 -10.32 2.48 -4.08
N LEU A 15 -10.92 1.89 -5.11
CA LEU A 15 -11.76 2.62 -6.06
C LEU A 15 -13.00 3.19 -5.37
N ILE A 16 -13.63 2.41 -4.48
CA ILE A 16 -14.83 2.81 -3.74
C ILE A 16 -14.51 3.92 -2.74
N THR A 17 -13.46 3.76 -1.93
CA THR A 17 -13.06 4.77 -0.94
C THR A 17 -12.71 6.09 -1.61
N TRP A 18 -12.05 6.04 -2.78
CA TRP A 18 -11.78 7.22 -3.58
C TRP A 18 -13.07 7.85 -4.13
N ALA A 19 -13.95 7.05 -4.73
CA ALA A 19 -15.20 7.55 -5.30
C ALA A 19 -16.08 8.23 -4.25
N VAL A 20 -16.11 7.71 -3.02
CA VAL A 20 -16.84 8.33 -1.90
C VAL A 20 -16.16 9.62 -1.43
N ALA A 21 -14.83 9.62 -1.28
CA ALA A 21 -14.08 10.77 -0.78
C ALA A 21 -14.05 11.94 -1.78
N ALA A 22 -13.85 11.64 -3.06
CA ALA A 22 -13.75 12.63 -4.14
C ALA A 22 -15.08 12.94 -4.81
N ARG A 23 -16.14 12.16 -4.52
CA ARG A 23 -17.44 12.17 -5.25
C ARG A 23 -17.30 11.97 -6.77
N GLU A 24 -16.20 11.37 -7.20
CA GLU A 24 -15.85 11.17 -8.61
C GLU A 24 -15.22 9.79 -8.82
N TRP A 25 -15.61 9.15 -9.92
CA TRP A 25 -15.00 7.88 -10.34
C TRP A 25 -13.72 8.16 -11.11
N ASN A 26 -12.58 7.81 -10.52
CA ASN A 26 -11.28 7.95 -11.18
C ASN A 26 -10.53 6.62 -11.19
N PHE A 27 -10.65 5.88 -12.30
CA PHE A 27 -10.00 4.59 -12.49
C PHE A 27 -8.47 4.66 -12.55
N LYS A 28 -7.87 5.85 -12.81
CA LYS A 28 -6.42 6.01 -12.77
C LYS A 28 -5.86 5.75 -11.35
N ARG A 29 -6.67 5.95 -10.31
CA ARG A 29 -6.32 5.70 -8.91
C ARG A 29 -6.03 4.23 -8.58
N LEU A 30 -6.48 3.29 -9.41
CA LEU A 30 -6.14 1.86 -9.25
C LEU A 30 -4.65 1.58 -9.49
N VAL A 31 -4.01 2.38 -10.33
CA VAL A 31 -2.61 2.20 -10.77
C VAL A 31 -1.67 3.21 -10.10
N GLU A 32 -2.22 4.26 -9.48
CA GLU A 32 -1.43 5.22 -8.71
C GLU A 32 -0.97 4.66 -7.36
N PRO A 33 0.25 5.01 -6.91
CA PRO A 33 0.71 4.68 -5.56
C PRO A 33 -0.16 5.34 -4.48
N GLY A 34 -0.31 4.66 -3.33
CA GLY A 34 -1.07 5.17 -2.18
C GLY A 34 -2.57 4.81 -2.16
N GLY A 35 -3.32 5.44 -1.26
CA GLY A 35 -4.75 5.26 -1.08
C GLY A 35 -5.15 4.17 -0.08
N MET A 36 -6.42 4.19 0.33
CA MET A 36 -6.98 3.31 1.37
C MET A 36 -7.88 2.23 0.76
N PRO A 37 -7.76 0.94 1.14
CA PRO A 37 -6.74 0.35 1.99
C PRO A 37 -5.43 0.04 1.23
N SER A 38 -4.33 -0.19 1.97
CA SER A 38 -3.07 -0.57 1.36
C SER A 38 -3.12 -1.99 0.79
N SER A 39 -3.05 -2.11 -0.54
CA SER A 39 -3.06 -3.41 -1.24
C SER A 39 -1.79 -4.23 -1.02
N HIS A 40 -0.63 -3.59 -0.82
CA HIS A 40 0.61 -4.27 -0.46
C HIS A 40 0.49 -4.91 0.93
N SER A 41 -0.04 -4.15 1.89
CA SER A 41 -0.22 -4.63 3.27
C SER A 41 -1.24 -5.77 3.32
N ALA A 42 -2.36 -5.67 2.59
CA ALA A 42 -3.33 -6.75 2.48
C ALA A 42 -2.75 -8.02 1.85
N PHE A 43 -1.91 -7.89 0.82
CA PHE A 43 -1.28 -9.02 0.16
C PHE A 43 -0.34 -9.79 1.11
N VAL A 44 0.61 -9.09 1.75
CA VAL A 44 1.65 -9.74 2.56
C VAL A 44 1.12 -10.28 3.88
N THR A 45 0.15 -9.61 4.50
CA THR A 45 -0.47 -10.10 5.73
C THR A 45 -1.41 -11.26 5.46
N SER A 46 -2.13 -11.26 4.33
CA SER A 46 -2.88 -12.43 3.89
C SER A 46 -1.97 -13.63 3.60
N LEU A 47 -0.79 -13.40 3.00
CA LEU A 47 0.22 -14.43 2.81
C LEU A 47 0.71 -15.00 4.15
N SER A 48 1.19 -14.14 5.04
CA SER A 48 1.72 -14.56 6.34
C SER A 48 0.68 -15.28 7.18
N THR A 49 -0.56 -14.76 7.23
CA THR A 49 -1.69 -15.41 7.92
C THR A 49 -2.00 -16.76 7.31
N ALA A 50 -2.01 -16.86 5.97
CA ALA A 50 -2.29 -18.11 5.30
C ALA A 50 -1.23 -19.17 5.60
N VAL A 51 0.06 -18.79 5.60
CA VAL A 51 1.14 -19.70 5.99
C VAL A 51 1.01 -20.14 7.44
N GLY A 52 0.67 -19.21 8.36
CA GLY A 52 0.45 -19.53 9.77
C GLY A 52 -0.70 -20.51 9.97
N LEU A 53 -1.80 -20.35 9.23
CA LEU A 53 -2.95 -21.26 9.28
C LEU A 53 -2.68 -22.63 8.62
N SER A 54 -1.84 -22.71 7.58
CA SER A 54 -1.58 -23.98 6.88
C SER A 54 -0.39 -24.78 7.43
N MET A 55 0.64 -24.09 7.92
CA MET A 55 1.91 -24.71 8.36
C MET A 55 2.18 -24.52 9.86
N GLY A 56 1.33 -23.78 10.57
CA GLY A 56 1.51 -23.43 11.97
C GLY A 56 2.30 -22.13 12.16
N PHE A 57 1.94 -21.39 13.20
CA PHE A 57 2.58 -20.12 13.56
C PHE A 57 4.00 -20.29 14.12
N ASP A 58 4.38 -21.49 14.56
CA ASP A 58 5.75 -21.81 15.00
C ASP A 58 6.66 -22.28 13.86
N SER A 59 6.16 -22.32 12.62
CA SER A 59 6.94 -22.78 11.47
C SER A 59 7.94 -21.74 10.98
N VAL A 60 9.09 -22.21 10.46
CA VAL A 60 10.09 -21.36 9.78
C VAL A 60 9.46 -20.60 8.61
N MET A 61 8.51 -21.24 7.91
CA MET A 61 7.80 -20.60 6.80
C MET A 61 6.93 -19.43 7.26
N PHE A 62 6.23 -19.55 8.39
CA PHE A 62 5.49 -18.44 8.97
C PHE A 62 6.43 -17.31 9.38
N ALA A 63 7.53 -17.62 10.08
CA ALA A 63 8.51 -16.62 10.49
C ALA A 63 9.07 -15.83 9.30
N LEU A 64 9.42 -16.52 8.20
CA LEU A 64 9.90 -15.89 6.97
C LEU A 64 8.82 -15.01 6.32
N ALA A 65 7.58 -15.50 6.22
CA ALA A 65 6.46 -14.75 5.66
C ALA A 65 6.09 -13.52 6.52
N ALA A 66 6.15 -13.64 7.84
CA ALA A 66 5.88 -12.56 8.78
C ALA A 66 6.97 -11.48 8.70
N ALA A 67 8.25 -11.88 8.70
CA ALA A 67 9.37 -10.95 8.53
C ALA A 67 9.26 -10.20 7.19
N PHE A 68 8.97 -10.91 6.11
CA PHE A 68 8.71 -10.32 4.79
C PHE A 68 7.54 -9.31 4.84
N ALA A 69 6.44 -9.66 5.50
CA ALA A 69 5.29 -8.76 5.65
C ALA A 69 5.66 -7.47 6.39
N VAL A 70 6.43 -7.55 7.48
CA VAL A 70 6.90 -6.38 8.23
C VAL A 70 7.77 -5.48 7.36
N VAL A 71 8.74 -6.03 6.63
CA VAL A 71 9.63 -5.25 5.76
C VAL A 71 8.85 -4.53 4.67
N VAL A 72 7.91 -5.21 4.00
CA VAL A 72 7.09 -4.61 2.95
C VAL A 72 6.18 -3.51 3.50
N MET A 73 5.56 -3.71 4.66
CA MET A 73 4.72 -2.69 5.30
C MET A 73 5.54 -1.46 5.75
N TYR A 74 6.76 -1.68 6.25
CA TYR A 74 7.68 -0.62 6.63
C TYR A 74 8.17 0.19 5.42
N ASP A 75 8.55 -0.46 4.31
CA ASP A 75 8.93 0.23 3.07
C ASP A 75 7.77 1.06 2.51
N ALA A 76 6.58 0.46 2.47
CA ALA A 76 5.38 1.09 1.92
C ALA A 76 4.95 2.34 2.71
N SER A 77 5.04 2.31 4.05
CA SER A 77 4.64 3.45 4.89
C SER A 77 5.78 4.40 5.24
N GLY A 78 7.00 3.92 5.46
CA GLY A 78 8.13 4.72 5.92
C GLY A 78 8.90 5.35 4.76
N VAL A 79 9.62 4.51 4.02
CA VAL A 79 10.59 4.93 3.00
C VAL A 79 9.89 5.67 1.85
N ARG A 80 8.86 5.07 1.26
CA ARG A 80 8.15 5.68 0.12
C ARG A 80 7.45 6.99 0.51
N ARG A 81 6.88 7.06 1.72
CA ARG A 81 6.23 8.28 2.22
C ARG A 81 7.24 9.41 2.45
N ALA A 82 8.44 9.09 2.92
CA ALA A 82 9.52 10.06 3.06
C ALA A 82 9.96 10.60 1.68
N ALA A 83 10.11 9.73 0.68
CA ALA A 83 10.41 10.15 -0.68
C ALA A 83 9.33 11.07 -1.27
N GLY A 84 8.04 10.79 -1.01
CA GLY A 84 6.94 11.67 -1.43
C GLY A 84 6.98 13.06 -0.78
N LYS A 85 7.34 13.13 0.51
CA LYS A 85 7.55 14.41 1.21
C LYS A 85 8.72 15.19 0.63
N GLN A 86 9.83 14.51 0.32
CA GLN A 86 10.99 15.13 -0.33
C GLN A 86 10.64 15.64 -1.74
N ALA A 87 9.91 14.86 -2.53
CA ALA A 87 9.41 15.26 -3.84
C ALA A 87 8.57 16.54 -3.78
N LYS A 88 7.68 16.65 -2.79
CA LYS A 88 6.88 17.87 -2.58
C LYS A 88 7.73 19.10 -2.28
N VAL A 89 8.73 18.96 -1.40
CA VAL A 89 9.65 20.07 -1.08
C VAL A 89 10.46 20.46 -2.32
N LEU A 90 10.94 19.49 -3.10
CA LEU A 90 11.72 19.77 -4.30
C LEU A 90 10.89 20.44 -5.39
N ASN A 91 9.66 19.97 -5.63
CA ASN A 91 8.73 20.60 -6.58
C ASN A 91 8.47 22.07 -6.19
N ALA A 92 8.28 22.37 -4.90
CA ALA A 92 8.06 23.74 -4.42
C ALA A 92 9.29 24.63 -4.60
N ILE A 93 10.50 24.12 -4.32
CA ILE A 93 11.76 24.84 -4.56
C ILE A 93 11.91 25.19 -6.04
N LEU A 94 11.64 24.23 -6.94
CA LEU A 94 11.73 24.43 -8.39
C LEU A 94 10.72 25.47 -8.90
N GLU A 95 9.51 25.50 -8.32
CA GLU A 95 8.47 26.47 -8.65
C GLU A 95 8.88 27.90 -8.24
N ASP A 96 9.45 28.08 -7.06
CA ASP A 96 9.91 29.38 -6.55
C ASP A 96 11.13 29.93 -7.32
N LEU A 97 12.02 29.03 -7.78
CA LEU A 97 13.21 29.40 -8.55
C LEU A 97 12.90 29.94 -9.96
N ASN A 98 11.67 29.80 -10.47
CA ASN A 98 11.16 30.28 -11.76
C ASN A 98 12.15 30.15 -12.93
N ARG A 99 12.98 29.09 -12.93
CA ARG A 99 13.96 28.84 -14.00
C ARG A 99 13.22 28.28 -15.21
N ARG A 100 12.84 29.17 -16.12
CA ARG A 100 12.21 28.86 -17.42
C ARG A 100 12.96 27.82 -18.27
N GLU A 101 14.23 27.56 -18.00
CA GLU A 101 15.07 26.62 -18.75
C GLU A 101 15.10 25.20 -18.17
N LEU A 102 14.63 25.02 -16.94
CA LEU A 102 14.44 23.70 -16.36
C LEU A 102 12.94 23.41 -16.45
N HIS A 103 12.54 22.57 -17.41
CA HIS A 103 11.27 21.85 -17.37
C HIS A 103 11.48 20.45 -16.76
N PRO A 104 11.93 20.29 -15.51
CA PRO A 104 12.02 18.97 -14.92
C PRO A 104 10.60 18.45 -14.74
N GLU A 105 10.37 17.19 -15.13
CA GLU A 105 9.11 16.53 -14.82
C GLU A 105 8.84 16.61 -13.32
N ARG A 106 7.63 17.05 -12.94
CA ARG A 106 7.24 17.11 -11.52
C ARG A 106 7.35 15.72 -10.90
N LEU A 107 8.06 15.62 -9.79
CA LEU A 107 8.15 14.38 -9.05
C LEU A 107 6.78 14.02 -8.47
N ARG A 108 6.47 12.72 -8.43
CA ARG A 108 5.25 12.24 -7.77
C ARG A 108 5.33 12.45 -6.26
N GLU A 109 4.43 13.26 -5.72
CA GLU A 109 4.38 13.58 -4.28
C GLU A 109 3.65 12.50 -3.47
N LEU A 110 2.70 11.80 -4.11
CA LEU A 110 1.97 10.68 -3.54
C LEU A 110 2.77 9.39 -3.73
N LEU A 111 3.74 9.18 -2.84
CA LEU A 111 4.53 7.96 -2.76
C LEU A 111 4.25 7.26 -1.42
N GLY A 112 3.94 5.96 -1.49
CA GLY A 112 3.69 5.15 -0.29
C GLY A 112 2.29 5.33 0.31
N HIS A 113 2.15 4.83 1.53
CA HIS A 113 0.89 4.79 2.28
C HIS A 113 1.02 5.49 3.63
N THR A 114 -0.11 5.97 4.16
CA THR A 114 -0.13 6.37 5.58
C THR A 114 -0.06 5.13 6.49
N PRO A 115 0.42 5.27 7.75
CA PRO A 115 0.41 4.14 8.69
C PRO A 115 -0.99 3.56 8.89
N PHE A 116 -2.03 4.41 8.85
CA PHE A 116 -3.42 3.97 8.97
C PHE A 116 -3.87 3.16 7.75
N GLU A 117 -3.53 3.58 6.53
CA GLU A 117 -3.82 2.78 5.31
C GLU A 117 -3.15 1.41 5.34
N VAL A 118 -1.91 1.33 5.85
CA VAL A 118 -1.19 0.08 6.06
C VAL A 118 -1.89 -0.81 7.07
N LEU A 119 -2.32 -0.25 8.22
CA LEU A 119 -3.05 -0.98 9.26
C LEU A 119 -4.37 -1.55 8.73
N VAL A 120 -5.18 -0.74 8.03
CA VAL A 120 -6.44 -1.20 7.43
C VAL A 120 -6.20 -2.28 6.39
N GLY A 121 -5.16 -2.12 5.56
CA GLY A 121 -4.73 -3.16 4.62
C GLY A 121 -4.33 -4.45 5.32
N ALA A 122 -3.55 -4.37 6.39
CA ALA A 122 -3.12 -5.52 7.18
C ALA A 122 -4.31 -6.31 7.77
N LEU A 123 -5.26 -5.59 8.39
CA LEU A 123 -6.48 -6.18 8.92
C LEU A 123 -7.31 -6.86 7.83
N LEU A 124 -7.47 -6.19 6.67
CA LEU A 124 -8.16 -6.77 5.52
C LEU A 124 -7.49 -8.07 5.06
N GLY A 125 -6.16 -8.10 4.98
CA GLY A 125 -5.41 -9.30 4.58
C GLY A 125 -5.61 -10.48 5.52
N ILE A 126 -5.55 -10.23 6.84
CA ILE A 126 -5.81 -11.25 7.88
C ILE A 126 -7.24 -11.80 7.76
N VAL A 127 -8.24 -10.91 7.65
CA VAL A 127 -9.65 -11.30 7.55
C VAL A 127 -9.90 -12.13 6.29
N VAL A 128 -9.36 -11.72 5.14
CA VAL A 128 -9.54 -12.46 3.88
C VAL A 128 -8.86 -13.83 3.94
N ALA A 129 -7.67 -13.92 4.54
CA ALA A 129 -7.00 -15.22 4.72
C ALA A 129 -7.82 -16.14 5.63
N ALA A 130 -8.27 -15.65 6.78
CA ALA A 130 -9.08 -16.41 7.72
C ALA A 130 -10.42 -16.86 7.10
N TRP A 131 -11.09 -15.99 6.34
CA TRP A 131 -12.32 -16.33 5.64
C TRP A 131 -12.11 -17.41 4.58
N ARG A 132 -11.03 -17.32 3.80
CA ARG A 132 -10.76 -18.24 2.68
C ARG A 132 -10.23 -19.61 3.13
N MET A 133 -9.69 -19.71 4.34
CA MET A 133 -9.03 -20.92 4.85
C MET A 133 -9.82 -21.64 5.93
N ARG A 134 -11.02 -21.14 6.25
CA ARG A 134 -12.07 -21.96 6.87
C ARG A 134 -12.55 -23.02 5.88
#